data_AF-A0A1D1UQV1-F1
#
_entry.id   AF-A0A1D1UQV1-F1
#
_cell.length_a   1.000
_cell.length_b   1.000
_cell.length_c   1.000
_cell.angle_alpha   90.00
_cell.angle_beta   90.00
_cell.angle_gamma   90.00
#
_symmetry.space_group_name_H-M   'P 1'
#
loop_
_entity.id
_entity.type
_entity.pdbx_description
1 polymer ?
#
loop_
_entity_poly.entity_id
_entity_poly.type
_entity_poly.pdbx_seq_one_letter_code
_entity_poly.pdbx_strand_id
1 'polypeptide(L)'
;MPTEHRTDIFQKVQKMGGLTSAALTATCTHLVTPVVGSGKYHAAKENGIKVVLPGWVDEIYRLGMMTDQDYSDDAKLATKFATPIFAGVSVSVSQASQPQRLEIKTLMMEYGGEYGDDFTRAIANPTGNKYAAAGVWMVPIVRSQWMYGSVKKGTV
;
A
#
# COMPACT_ATOMS: atom_id res chain seq x y z
N MET A 1 6.88 -7.68 4.17
CA MET A 1 6.96 -7.45 5.63
C MET A 1 7.87 -8.50 6.25
N PRO A 2 8.85 -8.12 7.08
CA PRO A 2 9.76 -9.06 7.74
C PRO A 2 9.01 -10.11 8.58
N THR A 3 9.60 -11.31 8.70
CA THR A 3 8.96 -12.45 9.39
C THR A 3 8.67 -12.15 10.86
N GLU A 4 9.59 -11.52 11.57
CA GLU A 4 9.44 -11.17 12.99
C GLU A 4 8.22 -10.26 13.23
N HIS A 5 8.10 -9.19 12.43
CA HIS A 5 6.97 -8.27 12.50
C HIS A 5 5.63 -8.96 12.19
N ARG A 6 5.62 -9.93 11.26
CA ARG A 6 4.43 -10.74 10.99
C ARG A 6 4.05 -11.62 12.18
N THR A 7 5.04 -12.21 12.85
CA THR A 7 4.83 -13.05 14.03
C THR A 7 4.25 -12.24 15.18
N ASP A 8 4.76 -11.04 15.44
CA ASP A 8 4.23 -10.14 16.48
C ASP A 8 2.77 -9.76 16.22
N ILE A 9 2.43 -9.36 14.98
CA ILE A 9 1.04 -9.11 14.57
C ILE A 9 0.16 -10.34 14.82
N PHE A 10 0.62 -11.54 14.45
CA PHE A 10 -0.17 -12.75 14.65
C PHE A 10 -0.43 -13.05 16.12
N GLN A 11 0.57 -12.86 16.98
CA GLN A 11 0.42 -13.05 18.41
C GLN A 11 -0.56 -12.05 19.02
N LYS A 12 -0.48 -10.77 18.63
CA LYS A 12 -1.43 -9.74 19.09
C LYS A 12 -2.86 -10.08 18.68
N VAL A 13 -3.07 -10.45 17.42
CA VAL A 13 -4.41 -10.85 16.92
C VAL A 13 -4.96 -12.04 17.69
N GLN A 14 -4.14 -13.08 17.93
CA GLN A 14 -4.56 -14.25 18.71
C GLN A 14 -4.91 -13.90 20.16
N LYS A 15 -4.13 -13.04 20.81
CA LYS A 15 -4.41 -12.57 22.18
C LYS A 15 -5.73 -11.79 22.29
N MET A 16 -6.15 -11.12 21.21
CA MET A 16 -7.45 -10.45 21.11
C MET A 16 -8.58 -11.39 20.67
N GLY A 17 -8.33 -12.71 20.55
CA GLY A 17 -9.32 -13.69 20.11
C GLY A 17 -9.57 -13.73 18.59
N GLY A 18 -8.78 -13.00 17.80
CA GLY A 18 -8.87 -12.99 16.35
C GLY A 18 -8.17 -14.18 15.69
N LEU A 19 -8.49 -14.41 14.42
CA LEU A 19 -7.88 -15.45 13.59
C LEU A 19 -6.92 -14.85 12.57
N THR A 20 -5.81 -15.54 12.30
CA THR A 20 -4.87 -15.18 11.25
C THR A 20 -4.75 -16.30 10.22
N SER A 21 -4.52 -15.92 8.96
CA SER A 21 -4.34 -16.86 7.87
C SER A 21 -3.16 -16.43 6.99
N ALA A 22 -2.38 -17.42 6.54
CA ALA A 22 -1.34 -17.19 5.54
C ALA A 22 -1.92 -16.96 4.14
N ALA A 23 -3.12 -17.45 3.85
CA ALA A 23 -3.84 -17.27 2.60
C ALA A 23 -4.97 -16.24 2.77
N LEU A 24 -5.33 -15.54 1.69
CA LEU A 24 -6.54 -14.71 1.70
C LEU A 24 -7.74 -15.60 1.39
N THR A 25 -8.61 -15.83 2.36
CA THR A 25 -9.80 -16.68 2.25
C THR A 25 -11.07 -15.83 2.34
N ALA A 26 -12.23 -16.41 2.01
CA ALA A 26 -13.53 -15.72 2.10
C ALA A 26 -13.90 -15.26 3.53
N THR A 27 -13.27 -15.84 4.55
CA THR A 27 -13.49 -15.48 5.96
C THR A 27 -12.58 -14.33 6.44
N CYS A 28 -11.63 -13.87 5.61
CA CYS A 28 -10.75 -12.77 5.98
C CYS A 28 -11.53 -11.44 5.97
N THR A 29 -11.53 -10.73 7.09
CA THR A 29 -12.17 -9.41 7.21
C THR A 29 -11.21 -8.25 6.94
N HIS A 30 -9.92 -8.46 7.22
CA HIS A 30 -8.86 -7.47 7.07
C HIS A 30 -7.63 -8.08 6.40
N LEU A 31 -7.05 -7.34 5.45
CA LEU A 31 -5.70 -7.57 4.96
C LEU A 31 -4.77 -6.54 5.60
N VAL A 32 -3.79 -7.02 6.37
CA VAL A 32 -2.76 -6.17 6.97
C VAL A 32 -1.53 -6.14 6.04
N THR A 33 -1.22 -4.98 5.46
CA THR A 33 -0.08 -4.82 4.55
C THR A 33 0.48 -3.39 4.56
N PRO A 34 1.82 -3.23 4.59
CA PRO A 34 2.47 -1.92 4.41
C PRO A 34 2.65 -1.54 2.92
N VAL A 35 2.34 -2.45 1.99
CA VAL A 35 2.56 -2.25 0.55
C VAL A 35 1.33 -2.62 -0.28
N VAL A 36 1.19 -1.97 -1.43
CA VAL A 36 0.12 -2.22 -2.41
C VAL A 36 0.58 -3.10 -3.59
N GLY A 37 -0.36 -3.51 -4.44
CA GLY A 37 -0.05 -4.14 -5.74
C GLY A 37 0.28 -5.64 -5.71
N SER A 38 0.20 -6.29 -4.55
CA SER A 38 0.30 -7.76 -4.48
C SER A 38 -0.99 -8.43 -4.94
N GLY A 39 -0.95 -9.70 -5.34
CA GLY A 39 -2.16 -10.46 -5.69
C GLY A 39 -3.19 -10.49 -4.56
N LYS A 40 -2.75 -10.58 -3.29
CA LYS A 40 -3.64 -10.49 -2.12
C LYS A 40 -4.26 -9.11 -1.96
N TYR A 41 -3.52 -8.05 -2.26
CA TYR A 41 -4.05 -6.69 -2.20
C TYR A 41 -5.20 -6.50 -3.20
N HIS A 42 -5.01 -6.91 -4.46
CA HIS A 42 -6.06 -6.80 -5.47
C HIS A 42 -7.28 -7.64 -5.11
N ALA A 43 -7.08 -8.90 -4.72
CA ALA A 43 -8.16 -9.77 -4.27
C ALA A 43 -8.91 -9.18 -3.06
N ALA A 44 -8.21 -8.57 -2.10
CA ALA A 44 -8.86 -7.92 -0.97
C ALA A 44 -9.74 -6.74 -1.41
N LYS A 45 -9.24 -5.88 -2.31
CA LYS A 45 -10.01 -4.75 -2.84
C LYS A 45 -11.25 -5.20 -3.63
N GLU A 46 -11.12 -6.24 -4.45
CA GLU A 46 -12.23 -6.80 -5.23
C GLU A 46 -13.32 -7.43 -4.34
N ASN A 47 -12.93 -8.03 -3.23
CA ASN A 47 -13.85 -8.69 -2.30
C ASN A 47 -14.33 -7.78 -1.15
N GLY A 48 -14.03 -6.48 -1.20
CA GLY A 48 -14.43 -5.52 -0.15
C GLY A 48 -13.77 -5.75 1.21
N ILE A 49 -12.66 -6.50 1.26
CA ILE A 49 -11.87 -6.75 2.47
C ILE A 49 -11.10 -5.46 2.81
N LYS A 50 -11.15 -5.04 4.08
CA LYS A 50 -10.49 -3.82 4.54
C LYS A 50 -8.97 -3.99 4.44
N VAL A 51 -8.28 -3.02 3.84
CA VAL A 51 -6.82 -3.04 3.68
C VAL A 51 -6.20 -2.00 4.62
N VAL A 52 -5.44 -2.46 5.61
CA VAL A 52 -4.92 -1.61 6.69
C VAL A 52 -3.42 -1.78 6.89
N LEU A 53 -2.79 -0.76 7.44
CA LEU A 53 -1.39 -0.75 7.85
C LEU A 53 -1.19 -1.61 9.11
N PRO A 54 0.02 -2.17 9.33
CA PRO A 54 0.38 -2.89 10.55
C PRO A 54 0.02 -2.19 11.86
N GLY A 55 0.21 -0.87 11.93
CA GLY A 55 -0.10 -0.07 13.12
C GLY A 55 -1.57 -0.09 13.54
N TRP A 56 -2.48 -0.51 12.66
CA TRP A 56 -3.87 -0.78 13.03
C TRP A 56 -3.96 -1.86 14.12
N VAL A 57 -3.22 -2.97 13.95
CA VAL A 57 -3.19 -4.08 14.92
C VAL A 57 -2.61 -3.63 16.25
N ASP A 58 -1.56 -2.81 16.21
CA ASP A 58 -0.93 -2.26 17.41
C ASP A 58 -1.90 -1.39 18.21
N GLU A 59 -2.65 -0.54 17.51
CA GLU A 59 -3.58 0.38 18.16
C GLU A 59 -4.80 -0.34 18.73
N ILE A 60 -5.42 -1.28 18.00
CA ILE A 60 -6.55 -2.06 18.54
C ILE A 60 -6.09 -2.93 19.73
N TYR A 61 -4.87 -3.46 19.68
CA TYR A 61 -4.30 -4.23 20.79
C TYR A 61 -4.12 -3.35 22.03
N ARG A 62 -3.55 -2.16 21.86
CA ARG A 62 -3.40 -1.18 22.94
C ARG A 62 -4.75 -0.79 23.55
N LEU A 63 -5.77 -0.54 22.71
CA LEU A 63 -7.11 -0.17 23.18
C LEU A 63 -7.82 -1.33 23.90
N GLY A 64 -7.73 -2.55 23.38
CA GLY A 64 -8.29 -3.75 23.99
C GLY A 64 -7.62 -4.16 25.31
N MET A 65 -6.42 -3.66 25.59
CA MET A 65 -5.81 -3.77 26.93
C MET A 65 -6.42 -2.80 27.95
N MET A 66 -7.14 -1.77 27.50
CA MET A 66 -7.72 -0.71 28.35
C MET A 66 -9.24 -0.82 28.48
N THR A 67 -9.90 -1.48 27.52
CA THR A 67 -11.35 -1.61 27.46
C THR A 67 -11.74 -3.00 26.94
N ASP A 68 -12.94 -3.46 27.29
CA ASP A 68 -13.51 -4.71 26.77
C ASP A 68 -14.24 -4.52 25.42
N GLN A 69 -14.05 -3.36 24.77
CA GLN A 69 -14.74 -3.05 23.51
C GLN A 69 -14.01 -3.67 22.31
N ASP A 70 -14.79 -4.24 21.38
CA ASP A 70 -14.27 -4.66 20.08
C ASP A 70 -14.07 -3.45 19.15
N TYR A 71 -12.83 -3.22 18.74
CA TYR A 71 -12.43 -2.17 17.81
C TYR A 71 -12.13 -2.68 16.40
N SER A 72 -12.32 -3.98 16.14
CA SER A 72 -11.97 -4.60 14.85
C SER A 72 -12.79 -4.05 13.68
N ASP A 73 -13.99 -3.54 13.92
CA ASP A 73 -14.84 -2.91 12.91
C ASP A 73 -14.99 -1.37 13.09
N ASP A 74 -14.14 -0.75 13.91
CA ASP A 74 -14.17 0.70 14.11
C ASP A 74 -13.78 1.46 12.81
N ALA A 75 -14.74 2.19 12.26
CA ALA A 75 -14.55 2.92 11.00
C ALA A 75 -13.50 4.04 11.07
N LYS A 76 -13.33 4.67 12.24
CA LYS A 76 -12.33 5.74 12.42
C LYS A 76 -10.93 5.15 12.44
N LEU A 77 -10.72 4.02 13.11
CA LEU A 77 -9.45 3.31 13.10
C LEU A 77 -9.15 2.73 11.71
N ALA A 78 -10.15 2.12 11.05
CA ALA A 78 -10.00 1.63 9.69
C ALA A 78 -9.59 2.75 8.71
N THR A 79 -10.15 3.94 8.85
CA THR A 79 -9.78 5.11 8.02
C THR A 79 -8.40 5.65 8.38
N LYS A 80 -8.09 5.78 9.68
CA LYS A 80 -6.80 6.29 10.18
C LYS A 80 -5.62 5.44 9.73
N PHE A 81 -5.81 4.12 9.68
CA PHE A 81 -4.78 3.16 9.29
C PHE A 81 -5.02 2.52 7.93
N ALA A 82 -5.88 3.11 7.09
CA ALA A 82 -6.06 2.63 5.72
C ALA A 82 -4.71 2.67 4.99
N THR A 83 -4.36 1.59 4.27
CA THR A 83 -3.12 1.56 3.50
C THR A 83 -3.20 2.60 2.36
N PRO A 84 -2.29 3.59 2.31
CA PRO A 84 -2.29 4.61 1.25
C PRO A 84 -2.21 4.00 -0.14
N ILE A 85 -2.74 4.73 -1.14
CA ILE A 85 -2.86 4.22 -2.52
C ILE A 85 -1.49 3.84 -3.08
N PHE A 86 -0.44 4.60 -2.76
CA PHE A 86 0.93 4.35 -3.23
C PHE A 86 1.86 3.81 -2.15
N ALA A 87 1.33 3.19 -1.08
CA ALA A 87 2.17 2.62 -0.01
C ALA A 87 3.17 1.59 -0.57
N GLY A 88 4.46 1.82 -0.34
CA GLY A 88 5.54 0.99 -0.90
C GLY A 88 5.80 1.18 -2.39
N VAL A 89 5.21 2.19 -3.03
CA VAL A 89 5.50 2.58 -4.41
C VAL A 89 6.45 3.78 -4.39
N SER A 90 7.57 3.65 -5.10
CA SER A 90 8.50 4.74 -5.35
C SER A 90 8.65 4.94 -6.85
N VAL A 91 8.64 6.20 -7.30
CA VAL A 91 8.71 6.55 -8.73
C VAL A 91 9.88 7.46 -9.05
N SER A 92 10.45 7.25 -10.25
CA SER A 92 11.31 8.21 -10.92
C SER A 92 10.70 8.63 -12.24
N VAL A 93 10.82 9.92 -12.57
CA VAL A 93 10.26 10.47 -13.81
C VAL A 93 11.37 10.78 -14.81
N SER A 94 11.13 10.44 -16.08
CA SER A 94 11.99 10.79 -17.21
C SER A 94 11.21 11.55 -18.28
N GLN A 95 11.88 12.45 -19.02
CA GLN A 95 11.30 13.17 -20.16
C GLN A 95 9.98 13.90 -19.85
N ALA A 96 9.89 14.47 -18.65
CA ALA A 96 8.79 15.32 -18.21
C ALA A 96 9.27 16.77 -18.01
N SER A 97 8.37 17.72 -18.25
CA SER A 97 8.59 19.13 -17.93
C SER A 97 8.73 19.33 -16.41
N GLN A 98 9.37 20.43 -15.99
CA GLN A 98 9.50 20.74 -14.55
C GLN A 98 8.14 20.83 -13.83
N PRO A 99 7.09 21.48 -14.40
CA PRO A 99 5.76 21.46 -13.79
C PRO A 99 5.19 20.05 -13.60
N GLN A 100 5.33 19.18 -14.62
CA GLN A 100 4.83 17.80 -14.53
C GLN A 100 5.57 16.97 -13.50
N ARG A 101 6.90 17.17 -13.36
CA ARG A 101 7.69 16.52 -12.30
C ARG A 101 7.23 16.94 -10.91
N LEU A 102 6.95 18.22 -10.72
CA LEU A 102 6.46 18.75 -9.45
C LEU A 102 5.07 18.19 -9.13
N GLU A 103 4.16 18.16 -10.10
CA GLU A 103 2.83 17.56 -9.93
C GLU A 103 2.91 16.08 -9.54
N ILE A 104 3.70 15.28 -10.26
CA ILE A 104 3.90 13.86 -9.95
C ILE A 104 4.49 13.69 -8.55
N LYS A 105 5.50 14.47 -8.19
CA LYS A 105 6.11 14.44 -6.86
C LYS A 105 5.06 14.74 -5.79
N THR A 106 4.27 15.80 -5.95
CA THR A 106 3.22 16.19 -5.01
C THR A 106 2.20 15.07 -4.83
N LEU A 107 1.66 14.52 -5.91
CA LEU A 107 0.66 13.44 -5.85
C LEU A 107 1.23 12.17 -5.21
N MET A 108 2.45 11.77 -5.56
CA MET A 108 3.08 10.59 -4.94
C MET A 108 3.20 10.76 -3.43
N MET A 109 3.70 11.91 -2.98
CA MET A 109 3.86 12.19 -1.55
C MET A 109 2.51 12.31 -0.83
N GLU A 110 1.51 12.93 -1.46
CA GLU A 110 0.15 13.07 -0.92
C GLU A 110 -0.53 11.71 -0.70
N TYR A 111 -0.34 10.77 -1.62
CA TYR A 111 -0.97 9.45 -1.58
C TYR A 111 -0.08 8.33 -1.02
N GLY A 112 0.96 8.71 -0.25
CA GLY A 112 1.77 7.81 0.56
C GLY A 112 2.81 6.99 -0.20
N GLY A 113 3.22 7.44 -1.38
CA GLY A 113 4.36 6.91 -2.11
C GLY A 113 5.54 7.87 -2.15
N GLU A 114 6.60 7.45 -2.82
CA GLU A 114 7.89 8.15 -2.80
C GLU A 114 8.29 8.61 -4.21
N TYR A 115 9.04 9.70 -4.27
CA TYR A 115 9.62 10.23 -5.50
C TYR A 115 11.13 10.36 -5.32
N GLY A 116 11.91 9.68 -6.16
CA GLY A 116 13.36 9.64 -6.02
C GLY A 116 14.08 8.89 -7.13
N ASP A 117 15.39 8.74 -6.96
CA ASP A 117 16.24 8.00 -7.90
C ASP A 117 16.32 6.50 -7.61
N ASP A 118 15.95 6.08 -6.40
CA ASP A 118 15.59 4.69 -6.09
C ASP A 118 14.08 4.52 -6.28
N PHE A 119 13.66 3.62 -7.17
CA PHE A 119 12.27 3.52 -7.60
C PHE A 119 11.83 2.09 -7.89
N THR A 120 10.60 1.76 -7.47
CA THR A 120 9.93 0.51 -7.85
C THR A 120 9.22 0.61 -9.19
N ARG A 121 8.98 1.82 -9.72
CA ARG A 121 8.37 2.07 -11.03
C ARG A 121 8.95 3.29 -11.74
N ALA A 122 9.18 3.20 -13.04
CA ALA A 122 9.58 4.35 -13.86
C ALA A 122 8.38 4.98 -14.55
N ILE A 123 8.21 6.30 -14.41
CA ILE A 123 7.26 7.06 -15.22
C ILE A 123 7.98 7.62 -16.43
N ALA A 124 7.67 7.07 -17.61
CA ALA A 124 8.31 7.44 -18.86
C ALA A 124 7.38 7.27 -20.06
N ASN A 125 7.60 8.09 -21.07
CA ASN A 125 7.13 7.78 -22.43
C ASN A 125 7.96 6.60 -22.98
N PRO A 126 7.44 5.85 -23.97
CA PRO A 126 8.15 4.71 -24.58
C PRO A 126 9.33 5.13 -25.48
N THR A 127 10.14 6.08 -25.03
CA THR A 127 11.25 6.69 -25.76
C THR A 127 12.40 7.02 -24.79
N GLY A 128 13.64 7.06 -25.29
CA GLY A 128 14.84 7.61 -24.63
C GLY A 128 15.54 6.78 -23.54
N ASN A 129 16.63 7.32 -22.99
CA ASN A 129 17.64 6.54 -22.25
C ASN A 129 17.14 5.89 -20.94
N LYS A 130 16.25 6.55 -20.18
CA LYS A 130 15.65 5.95 -18.96
C LYS A 130 14.66 4.82 -19.29
N TYR A 131 14.00 4.84 -20.46
CA TYR A 131 13.16 3.72 -20.93
C TYR A 131 14.03 2.49 -21.26
N ALA A 132 15.15 2.70 -21.95
CA ALA A 132 16.11 1.64 -22.24
C ALA A 132 16.72 1.05 -20.95
N ALA A 133 17.09 1.90 -19.97
CA ALA A 133 17.65 1.44 -18.70
C ALA A 133 16.64 0.66 -17.83
N ALA A 134 15.38 1.10 -17.76
CA ALA A 134 14.34 0.41 -16.99
C ALA A 134 14.03 -0.99 -17.54
N GLY A 135 14.13 -1.19 -18.87
CA GLY A 135 14.03 -2.52 -19.48
C GLY A 135 15.16 -3.48 -19.06
N VAL A 136 16.37 -2.96 -18.85
CA VAL A 136 17.52 -3.76 -18.36
C VAL A 136 17.37 -4.12 -16.89
N TRP A 137 16.82 -3.23 -16.07
CA TRP A 137 16.60 -3.45 -14.64
C TRP A 137 15.29 -4.17 -14.31
N MET A 138 14.51 -4.55 -15.33
CA MET A 138 13.17 -5.17 -15.21
C MET A 138 12.20 -4.36 -14.35
N VAL A 139 12.40 -3.05 -14.25
CA VAL A 139 11.54 -2.17 -13.46
C VAL A 139 10.32 -1.79 -14.29
N PRO A 140 9.08 -1.94 -13.78
CA PRO A 140 7.87 -1.58 -14.51
C PRO A 140 7.90 -0.13 -15.01
N ILE A 141 7.72 0.05 -16.33
CA ILE A 141 7.56 1.35 -16.95
C ILE A 141 6.07 1.63 -17.11
N VAL A 142 5.61 2.73 -16.51
CA VAL A 142 4.22 3.18 -16.56
C VAL A 142 4.14 4.59 -17.14
N ARG A 143 2.99 4.93 -17.73
CA ARG A 143 2.72 6.31 -18.14
C ARG A 143 2.13 7.09 -16.96
N SER A 144 2.20 8.42 -16.99
CA SER A 144 1.60 9.27 -15.95
C SER A 144 0.09 9.02 -15.77
N GLN A 145 -0.61 8.60 -16.82
CA GLN A 145 -2.02 8.19 -16.74
C GLN A 145 -2.29 7.05 -15.77
N TRP A 146 -1.32 6.15 -15.54
CA TRP A 146 -1.47 5.12 -14.51
C TRP A 146 -1.62 5.78 -13.13
N MET A 147 -0.73 6.70 -12.77
CA MET A 147 -0.78 7.38 -11.47
C MET A 147 -2.09 8.15 -11.30
N TYR A 148 -2.49 8.95 -12.29
CA TYR A 148 -3.76 9.69 -12.25
C TYR A 148 -4.96 8.73 -12.17
N GLY A 149 -4.92 7.63 -12.91
CA GLY A 149 -5.94 6.58 -12.87
C GLY A 149 -6.03 5.91 -11.50
N SER A 150 -4.90 5.65 -10.85
CA SER A 150 -4.86 5.03 -9.53
C SER A 150 -5.42 5.93 -8.45
N VAL A 151 -5.11 7.23 -8.49
CA VAL A 151 -5.72 8.24 -7.61
C VAL A 151 -7.22 8.28 -7.80
N LYS A 152 -7.70 8.37 -9.05
CA LYS A 152 -9.14 8.41 -9.36
C LYS A 152 -9.88 7.16 -8.89
N LYS A 153 -9.25 5.98 -8.99
CA LYS A 153 -9.85 4.70 -8.57
C LYS A 153 -9.70 4.42 -7.08
N GLY A 154 -8.79 5.09 -6.37
CA GLY A 154 -8.46 4.79 -4.98
C GLY A 154 -7.62 3.51 -4.80
N THR A 155 -6.92 3.06 -5.84
CA THR A 155 -6.13 1.80 -5.83
C THR A 155 -5.18 1.72 -7.04
N VAL A 156 -4.07 0.99 -6.91
CA VAL A 156 -3.06 0.79 -7.98
C VAL A 156 -3.36 -0.35 -8.94
#